data_AF-A0A1H0N1K1-F1
#
_entry.id   AF-A0A1H0N1K1-F1
#
_cell.length_a   1.000
_cell.length_b   1.000
_cell.length_c   1.000
_cell.angle_alpha   90.00
_cell.angle_beta   90.00
_cell.angle_gamma   90.00
#
_symmetry.space_group_name_H-M   'P 1'
#
loop_
_entity.id
_entity.type
_entity.pdbx_description
1 polymer ?
#
loop_
_entity_poly.entity_id
_entity_poly.type
_entity_poly.pdbx_seq_one_letter_code
_entity_poly.pdbx_strand_id
1 'polypeptide(L)'
;MSSARFWRVSAVETVAGGDLALSELRLHGQGGPLDASVLPTCSHAPISGSIAALQDGDLTTVCRWGGQAVRSSGFRLVWDFGRAVSVIGVRIGSAADPDLFLVQHALEYFDGARWVMGGMQGRYAWPGANALTAAPVAGDPTLSSNVLLLDGQAFSDRSASAHPVNVQGAVQLSSERAPFGGSSMLFPGSGTDYAVVPSSADFAFGAGDYTIEAWIWLPSAPSGGYAAITDIRSSPGGNGATLFKLNSGRQLGLYYSGEVNTSITVPLQQWSHVAVARAAGTSRLFIDGQVGAVFSEGDTKIANHCYIGRVYDAAHPAFNGYLGALRIKKGVGLYTDTFTPPNAPWPLQGGGSSFLPLPLRTRAPRQLVLGAEALGDVDVVRGPGSAPALDTEFGGRGRIWGDTAIKGTPEVPARARVVLLRQRDKLLARETWSDPQTGHFEFAGIDVRQQFLVLVEDAAGNYRPVAASRLVPEAA
;
A
#
# COMPACT_ATOMS: atom_id res chain seq x y z
N MET A 1 5.31 3.37 13.45
CA MET A 1 6.62 3.25 12.79
C MET A 1 7.51 2.43 13.72
N SER A 2 8.13 1.37 13.21
CA SER A 2 9.07 0.56 14.00
C SER A 2 10.35 1.36 14.27
N SER A 3 10.88 1.21 15.49
CA SER A 3 12.19 1.75 15.87
C SER A 3 13.15 0.58 16.02
N ALA A 4 14.28 0.63 15.32
CA ALA A 4 15.25 -0.47 15.30
C ALA A 4 16.68 0.05 15.14
N ARG A 5 17.64 -0.71 15.67
CA ARG A 5 19.07 -0.39 15.56
C ARG A 5 19.63 -0.71 14.18
N PHE A 6 19.24 -1.84 13.61
CA PHE A 6 19.70 -2.28 12.31
C PHE A 6 18.60 -2.14 11.27
N TRP A 7 18.98 -1.55 10.14
CA TRP A 7 18.11 -1.38 8.97
C TRP A 7 18.84 -1.88 7.73
N ARG A 8 18.09 -2.42 6.77
CA ARG A 8 18.67 -2.79 5.47
C ARG A 8 17.76 -2.47 4.31
N VAL A 9 18.40 -2.16 3.19
CA VAL A 9 17.81 -2.10 1.86
C VAL A 9 18.15 -3.40 1.14
N SER A 10 17.15 -4.08 0.60
CA SER A 10 17.31 -5.35 -0.13
C SER A 10 16.35 -5.40 -1.32
N ALA A 11 16.33 -6.50 -2.08
CA ALA A 11 15.42 -6.71 -3.22
C ALA A 11 15.41 -5.51 -4.20
N VAL A 12 16.60 -5.06 -4.58
CA VAL A 12 16.78 -3.87 -5.41
C VAL A 12 16.44 -4.19 -6.87
N GLU A 13 15.62 -3.34 -7.47
CA GLU A 13 15.27 -3.37 -8.89
C GLU A 13 15.71 -2.06 -9.55
N THR A 14 16.27 -2.16 -10.76
CA THR A 14 16.69 -1.01 -11.57
C THR A 14 15.84 -0.87 -12.83
N VAL A 15 15.85 0.31 -13.46
CA VAL A 15 15.01 0.62 -14.64
C VAL A 15 15.16 -0.43 -15.74
N ALA A 16 16.39 -0.78 -16.13
CA ALA A 16 16.66 -1.80 -17.15
C ALA A 16 16.72 -3.23 -16.58
N GLY A 17 16.44 -3.40 -15.29
CA GLY A 17 16.60 -4.66 -14.55
C GLY A 17 18.05 -5.15 -14.55
N GLY A 18 19.02 -4.27 -14.73
CA GLY A 18 20.44 -4.52 -14.98
C GLY A 18 21.35 -4.14 -13.81
N ASP A 19 22.48 -3.54 -14.16
CA ASP A 19 23.41 -2.92 -13.22
C ASP A 19 22.74 -1.84 -12.36
N LEU A 20 23.33 -1.55 -11.21
CA LEU A 20 22.91 -0.49 -10.29
C LEU A 20 24.01 0.56 -10.18
N ALA A 21 23.63 1.83 -10.27
CA ALA A 21 24.52 2.96 -10.02
C ALA A 21 23.84 3.98 -9.10
N LEU A 22 24.47 4.27 -7.97
CA LEU A 22 23.96 5.21 -6.97
C LEU A 22 25.03 6.24 -6.67
N SER A 23 24.66 7.52 -6.70
CA SER A 23 25.52 8.60 -6.21
C SER A 23 25.27 8.88 -4.73
N GLU A 24 24.07 8.61 -4.22
CA GLU A 24 23.75 8.79 -2.81
C GLU A 24 22.66 7.79 -2.38
N LEU A 25 22.68 7.32 -1.13
CA LEU A 25 21.59 6.54 -0.55
C LEU A 25 21.49 6.81 0.95
N ARG A 26 20.45 7.55 1.34
CA ARG A 26 20.27 8.06 2.70
C ARG A 26 19.03 7.52 3.37
N LEU A 27 19.14 6.99 4.58
CA LEU A 27 17.97 6.65 5.40
C LEU A 27 17.40 7.91 6.06
N HIS A 28 16.10 8.15 5.87
CA HIS A 28 15.40 9.32 6.42
C HIS A 28 14.47 8.92 7.56
N GLY A 29 14.35 9.81 8.55
CA GLY A 29 13.31 9.84 9.56
C GLY A 29 12.40 11.06 9.35
N GLN A 30 11.45 11.28 10.25
CA GLN A 30 10.54 12.44 10.19
C GLN A 30 11.27 13.80 10.20
N GLY A 31 12.43 13.87 10.87
CA GLY A 31 13.25 15.08 10.99
C GLY A 31 14.34 15.25 9.93
N GLY A 32 14.39 14.40 8.90
CA GLY A 32 15.44 14.43 7.87
C GLY A 32 16.37 13.20 7.86
N PRO A 33 17.56 13.28 7.25
CA PRO A 33 18.48 12.16 7.14
C PRO A 33 19.01 11.73 8.52
N LEU A 34 19.03 10.42 8.77
CA LEU A 34 19.40 9.83 10.06
C LEU A 34 20.86 9.33 10.11
N ASP A 35 21.49 9.22 8.95
CA ASP A 35 22.67 8.41 8.72
C ASP A 35 23.93 9.21 8.37
N ALA A 36 23.94 10.53 8.66
CA ALA A 36 25.03 11.44 8.34
C ALA A 36 26.41 11.06 8.93
N SER A 37 26.48 10.07 9.83
CA SER A 37 27.71 9.54 10.43
C SER A 37 27.78 8.02 10.44
N VAL A 38 26.88 7.35 9.70
CA VAL A 38 26.74 5.88 9.72
C VAL A 38 26.85 5.35 8.31
N LEU A 39 28.06 4.95 7.92
CA LEU A 39 28.32 4.35 6.61
C LEU A 39 27.61 2.99 6.48
N PRO A 40 26.84 2.76 5.40
CA PRO A 40 26.29 1.45 5.15
C PRO A 40 27.41 0.45 4.82
N THR A 41 27.13 -0.81 5.09
CA THR A 41 27.91 -1.93 4.56
C THR A 41 27.12 -2.60 3.44
N CYS A 42 27.80 -3.11 2.41
CA CYS A 42 27.15 -3.88 1.35
C CYS A 42 27.62 -5.33 1.41
N SER A 43 26.69 -6.25 1.21
CA SER A 43 26.98 -7.69 1.05
C SER A 43 27.87 -8.03 -0.16
N HIS A 44 27.97 -7.13 -1.13
CA HIS A 44 28.70 -7.34 -2.39
C HIS A 44 29.65 -6.17 -2.66
N ALA A 45 30.84 -6.47 -3.14
CA ALA A 45 31.81 -5.46 -3.56
C ALA A 45 31.29 -4.68 -4.78
N PRO A 46 31.44 -3.34 -4.81
CA PRO A 46 31.20 -2.55 -6.00
C PRO A 46 32.12 -2.96 -7.15
N ILE A 47 31.63 -2.85 -8.39
CA ILE A 47 32.45 -3.00 -9.61
C ILE A 47 33.22 -1.72 -9.92
N SER A 48 32.74 -0.57 -9.44
CA SER A 48 33.44 0.71 -9.47
C SER A 48 32.90 1.66 -8.41
N GLY A 49 33.72 2.65 -8.04
CA GLY A 49 33.42 3.56 -6.94
C GLY A 49 33.56 2.91 -5.57
N SER A 50 33.17 3.63 -4.53
CA SER A 50 33.24 3.20 -3.13
C SER A 50 31.90 3.37 -2.46
N ILE A 51 31.57 2.52 -1.48
CA ILE A 51 30.35 2.64 -0.67
C ILE A 51 30.33 3.98 0.08
N ALA A 52 31.49 4.59 0.33
CA ALA A 52 31.59 5.93 0.92
C ALA A 52 30.91 7.03 0.07
N ALA A 53 30.84 6.84 -1.26
CA ALA A 53 30.12 7.76 -2.15
C ALA A 53 28.65 7.90 -1.76
N LEU A 54 28.03 6.86 -1.20
CA LEU A 54 26.61 6.88 -0.87
C LEU A 54 26.22 7.90 0.21
N GLN A 55 27.19 8.52 0.90
CA GLN A 55 26.95 9.43 2.01
C GLN A 55 27.91 10.63 2.06
N ASP A 56 28.71 10.87 1.01
CA ASP A 56 29.66 11.99 0.98
C ASP A 56 29.00 13.35 0.62
N GLY A 57 27.76 13.32 0.14
CA GLY A 57 27.00 14.49 -0.31
C GLY A 57 27.44 15.04 -1.67
N ASP A 58 28.32 14.34 -2.39
CA ASP A 58 28.75 14.68 -3.75
C ASP A 58 28.05 13.78 -4.77
N LEU A 59 27.03 14.32 -5.44
CA LEU A 59 26.23 13.56 -6.40
C LEU A 59 27.00 13.18 -7.69
N THR A 60 28.25 13.61 -7.83
CA THR A 60 29.11 13.24 -8.97
C THR A 60 29.94 11.99 -8.69
N THR A 61 30.13 11.60 -7.42
CA THR A 61 30.75 10.33 -7.07
C THR A 61 29.67 9.23 -7.18
N VAL A 62 30.01 8.09 -7.78
CA VAL A 62 29.04 7.02 -8.05
C VAL A 62 29.61 5.69 -7.61
N CYS A 63 28.82 4.93 -6.85
CA CYS A 63 29.09 3.53 -6.54
C CYS A 63 28.25 2.62 -7.44
N ARG A 64 28.90 1.64 -8.09
CA ARG A 64 28.24 0.75 -9.05
C ARG A 64 28.35 -0.71 -8.67
N TRP A 65 27.28 -1.47 -8.94
CA TRP A 65 27.26 -2.93 -8.85
C TRP A 65 26.78 -3.54 -10.15
N GLY A 66 27.41 -4.64 -10.56
CA GLY A 66 26.98 -5.40 -11.73
C GLY A 66 25.63 -6.08 -11.49
N GLY A 67 24.79 -6.17 -12.51
CA GLY A 67 23.42 -6.66 -12.40
C GLY A 67 23.30 -8.10 -11.88
N GLN A 68 24.32 -8.94 -12.10
CA GLN A 68 24.38 -10.28 -11.49
C GLN A 68 24.48 -10.22 -9.97
N ALA A 69 25.26 -9.27 -9.42
CA ALA A 69 25.37 -9.07 -7.99
C ALA A 69 24.06 -8.50 -7.43
N VAL A 70 23.49 -7.49 -8.08
CA VAL A 70 22.23 -6.82 -7.67
C VAL A 70 21.07 -7.81 -7.59
N ARG A 71 20.97 -8.74 -8.55
CA ARG A 71 19.90 -9.77 -8.60
C ARG A 71 20.18 -10.99 -7.72
N SER A 72 21.32 -11.08 -7.05
CA SER A 72 21.60 -12.20 -6.16
C SER A 72 20.70 -12.15 -4.91
N SER A 73 20.30 -13.30 -4.39
CA SER A 73 19.45 -13.41 -3.19
C SER A 73 20.07 -12.77 -1.92
N GLY A 74 21.36 -12.46 -1.95
CA GLY A 74 22.09 -11.86 -0.85
C GLY A 74 22.24 -10.35 -0.92
N PHE A 75 21.92 -9.70 -2.05
CA PHE A 75 22.22 -8.28 -2.24
C PHE A 75 21.45 -7.39 -1.27
N ARG A 76 22.22 -6.71 -0.41
CA ARG A 76 21.71 -5.81 0.63
C ARG A 76 22.74 -4.78 1.03
N LEU A 77 22.25 -3.58 1.36
CA LEU A 77 22.97 -2.54 2.10
C LEU A 77 22.42 -2.47 3.53
N VAL A 78 23.30 -2.42 4.52
CA VAL A 78 22.93 -2.52 5.95
C VAL A 78 23.52 -1.35 6.73
N TRP A 79 22.68 -0.71 7.54
CA TRP A 79 23.06 0.32 8.50
C TRP A 79 22.97 -0.24 9.92
N ASP A 80 24.00 0.01 10.72
CA ASP A 80 23.97 -0.13 12.18
C ASP A 80 24.04 1.26 12.80
N PHE A 81 22.92 1.74 13.34
CA PHE A 81 22.86 3.06 13.96
C PHE A 81 23.43 3.10 15.38
N GLY A 82 23.84 1.96 15.96
CA GLY A 82 24.26 1.84 17.36
C GLY A 82 23.12 2.03 18.39
N ARG A 83 21.99 2.60 17.97
CA ARG A 83 20.79 2.86 18.77
C ARG A 83 19.54 2.63 17.92
N ALA A 84 18.40 2.44 18.58
CA ALA A 84 17.12 2.34 17.88
C ALA A 84 16.74 3.68 17.23
N VAL A 85 16.43 3.65 15.93
CA VAL A 85 15.95 4.80 15.15
C VAL A 85 14.71 4.42 14.34
N SER A 86 13.86 5.40 14.08
CA SER A 86 12.64 5.22 13.28
C SER A 86 12.86 5.74 11.85
N VAL A 87 12.89 4.83 10.88
CA VAL A 87 13.12 5.14 9.47
C VAL A 87 11.79 5.21 8.72
N ILE A 88 11.62 6.23 7.88
CA ILE A 88 10.44 6.47 7.03
C ILE A 88 10.69 6.18 5.55
N GLY A 89 11.95 6.02 5.14
CA GLY A 89 12.29 5.63 3.78
C GLY A 89 13.70 6.02 3.40
N VAL A 90 13.97 5.94 2.10
CA VAL A 90 15.29 6.25 1.54
C VAL A 90 15.24 7.40 0.56
N ARG A 91 16.24 8.27 0.61
CA ARG A 91 16.50 9.28 -0.43
C ARG A 91 17.64 8.79 -1.30
N ILE A 92 17.47 8.89 -2.62
CA ILE A 92 18.33 8.23 -3.60
C ILE A 92 18.96 9.28 -4.51
N GLY A 93 20.28 9.22 -4.67
CA GLY A 93 21.03 9.94 -5.68
C GLY A 93 21.20 9.07 -6.93
N SER A 94 20.86 9.63 -8.09
CA SER A 94 21.03 8.96 -9.39
C SER A 94 22.42 9.17 -9.97
N ALA A 95 22.90 8.19 -10.72
CA ALA A 95 23.97 8.40 -11.69
C ALA A 95 23.43 9.08 -12.97
N ALA A 96 24.34 9.47 -13.86
CA ALA A 96 24.00 10.11 -15.13
C ALA A 96 23.18 9.22 -16.09
N ASP A 97 23.29 7.91 -15.96
CA ASP A 97 22.57 6.94 -16.79
C ASP A 97 21.24 6.51 -16.11
N PRO A 98 20.07 6.81 -16.72
CA PRO A 98 18.77 6.45 -16.16
C PRO A 98 18.52 4.93 -16.11
N ASP A 99 19.14 4.12 -16.97
CA ASP A 99 18.90 2.67 -17.02
C ASP A 99 19.43 1.95 -15.78
N LEU A 100 20.40 2.57 -15.10
CA LEU A 100 21.07 2.06 -13.90
C LEU A 100 20.36 2.47 -12.60
N PHE A 101 19.30 3.26 -12.69
CA PHE A 101 18.66 3.87 -11.53
C PHE A 101 17.79 2.88 -10.75
N LEU A 102 17.84 2.96 -9.43
CA LEU A 102 17.00 2.19 -8.53
C LEU A 102 15.54 2.65 -8.62
N VAL A 103 14.65 1.74 -9.00
CA VAL A 103 13.21 2.02 -9.10
C VAL A 103 12.41 1.42 -7.95
N GLN A 104 12.92 0.40 -7.29
CA GLN A 104 12.25 -0.28 -6.18
C GLN A 104 13.24 -1.01 -5.28
N HIS A 105 12.90 -1.12 -4.00
CA HIS A 105 13.61 -1.92 -3.02
C HIS A 105 12.69 -2.32 -1.85
N ALA A 106 13.12 -3.32 -1.08
CA ALA A 106 12.60 -3.60 0.25
C ALA A 106 13.31 -2.72 1.29
N LEU A 107 12.58 -2.29 2.31
CA LEU A 107 13.14 -1.72 3.53
C LEU A 107 12.79 -2.63 4.71
N GLU A 108 13.81 -3.10 5.40
CA GLU A 108 13.71 -4.09 6.47
C GLU A 108 14.43 -3.60 7.73
N TYR A 109 13.97 -4.07 8.89
CA TYR A 109 14.59 -3.81 10.18
C TYR A 109 14.80 -5.09 10.97
N PHE A 110 15.79 -5.10 11.86
CA PHE A 110 16.03 -6.24 12.75
C PHE A 110 15.28 -6.06 14.07
N ASP A 111 14.44 -7.02 14.44
CA ASP A 111 13.63 -6.97 15.68
C ASP A 111 14.35 -7.56 16.92
N GLY A 112 15.58 -8.03 16.76
CA GLY A 112 16.35 -8.74 17.80
C GLY A 112 16.47 -10.24 17.55
N ALA A 113 15.63 -10.82 16.69
CA ALA A 113 15.67 -12.23 16.33
C ALA A 113 15.76 -12.45 14.82
N ARG A 114 15.08 -11.63 14.02
CA ARG A 114 14.98 -11.76 12.57
C ARG A 114 14.89 -10.42 11.86
N TRP A 115 15.14 -10.46 10.57
CA TRP A 115 14.82 -9.35 9.68
C TRP A 115 13.32 -9.37 9.41
N VAL A 116 12.68 -8.23 9.67
CA VAL A 116 11.26 -8.00 9.45
C VAL A 116 11.11 -7.02 8.29
N MET A 117 10.26 -7.39 7.33
CA MET A 117 9.85 -6.49 6.24
C MET A 117 9.10 -5.29 6.81
N GLY A 118 9.70 -4.10 6.73
CA GLY A 118 9.05 -2.83 7.02
C GLY A 118 8.16 -2.36 5.87
N GLY A 119 8.52 -2.75 4.64
CA GLY A 119 7.68 -2.71 3.45
C GLY A 119 8.48 -2.57 2.16
N MET A 120 7.81 -2.65 1.02
CA MET A 120 8.41 -2.36 -0.29
C MET A 120 8.24 -0.87 -0.60
N GLN A 121 9.32 -0.21 -1.00
CA GLN A 121 9.31 1.17 -1.46
C GLN A 121 9.79 1.23 -2.91
N GLY A 122 9.14 2.01 -3.75
CA GLY A 122 9.51 2.07 -5.16
C GLY A 122 8.66 3.03 -5.98
N ARG A 123 8.68 2.80 -7.30
CA ARG A 123 8.16 3.72 -8.33
C ARG A 123 8.88 5.07 -8.32
N TYR A 124 10.17 5.06 -7.97
CA TYR A 124 10.97 6.26 -8.07
C TYR A 124 11.07 6.70 -9.53
N ALA A 125 10.67 7.93 -9.82
CA ALA A 125 11.01 8.57 -11.07
C ALA A 125 12.49 8.94 -11.04
N TRP A 126 13.21 8.71 -12.14
CA TRP A 126 14.59 9.14 -12.25
C TRP A 126 14.66 10.68 -12.14
N PRO A 127 15.42 11.23 -11.19
CA PRO A 127 15.37 12.65 -10.85
C PRO A 127 16.16 13.57 -11.80
N GLY A 128 16.81 13.02 -12.82
CA GLY A 128 17.84 13.73 -13.60
C GLY A 128 19.22 13.13 -13.36
N ALA A 129 20.22 13.54 -14.14
CA ALA A 129 21.60 13.09 -13.96
C ALA A 129 22.18 13.71 -12.69
N ASN A 130 22.82 12.89 -11.84
CA ASN A 130 23.49 13.34 -10.62
C ASN A 130 22.56 14.16 -9.71
N ALA A 131 21.32 13.68 -9.54
CA ALA A 131 20.26 14.39 -8.83
C ALA A 131 19.67 13.52 -7.72
N LEU A 132 19.15 14.16 -6.68
CA LEU A 132 18.46 13.48 -5.59
C LEU A 132 16.97 13.35 -5.89
N THR A 133 16.39 12.21 -5.54
CA THR A 133 14.94 12.08 -5.43
C THR A 133 14.39 13.07 -4.40
N ALA A 134 13.07 13.31 -4.47
CA ALA A 134 12.36 13.96 -3.38
C ALA A 134 12.64 13.24 -2.04
N ALA A 135 12.72 14.00 -0.95
CA ALA A 135 12.92 13.42 0.37
C ALA A 135 11.73 12.51 0.73
N PRO A 136 11.97 11.35 1.37
CA PRO A 136 10.89 10.53 1.92
C PRO A 136 10.04 11.36 2.87
N VAL A 137 8.73 11.34 2.61
CA VAL A 137 7.72 11.79 3.56
C VAL A 137 7.11 10.51 4.13
N ALA A 138 6.70 10.50 5.40
CA ALA A 138 5.94 9.37 5.92
C ALA A 138 4.76 9.09 4.97
N GLY A 139 4.78 7.95 4.30
CA GLY A 139 3.58 7.47 3.61
C GLY A 139 2.47 7.33 4.65
N ASP A 140 1.27 7.79 4.31
CA ASP A 140 0.09 7.53 5.13
C ASP A 140 -0.10 6.00 5.22
N PRO A 141 0.13 5.35 6.39
CA PRO A 141 0.03 3.89 6.50
C PRO A 141 -1.39 3.39 6.23
N THR A 142 -2.35 4.31 6.17
CA THR A 142 -3.75 4.06 5.89
C THR A 142 -4.11 4.37 4.43
N LEU A 143 -3.13 4.57 3.53
CA LEU A 143 -3.37 4.92 2.12
C LEU A 143 -4.24 3.89 1.40
N SER A 144 -4.07 2.59 1.73
CA SER A 144 -4.92 1.51 1.21
C SER A 144 -6.38 1.60 1.66
N SER A 145 -6.64 2.30 2.76
CA SER A 145 -8.00 2.58 3.25
C SER A 145 -8.67 3.71 2.48
N ASN A 146 -7.95 4.47 1.62
CA ASN A 146 -8.58 5.44 0.72
C ASN A 146 -9.44 4.68 -0.28
N VAL A 147 -10.75 4.89 -0.20
CA VAL A 147 -11.71 4.35 -1.16
C VAL A 147 -12.20 5.39 -2.16
N LEU A 148 -11.94 6.67 -1.90
CA LEU A 148 -12.11 7.77 -2.84
C LEU A 148 -11.08 8.85 -2.52
N LEU A 149 -10.36 9.33 -3.54
CA LEU A 149 -9.43 10.44 -3.43
C LEU A 149 -9.53 11.33 -4.68
N LEU A 150 -10.15 12.51 -4.53
CA LEU A 150 -10.18 13.54 -5.56
C LEU A 150 -9.19 14.63 -5.18
N ASP A 151 -8.03 14.64 -5.85
CA ASP A 151 -6.94 15.58 -5.57
C ASP A 151 -7.23 17.02 -6.04
N GLY A 152 -8.32 17.21 -6.79
CA GLY A 152 -8.72 18.50 -7.36
C GLY A 152 -7.94 18.90 -8.60
N GLN A 153 -7.07 18.02 -9.13
CA GLN A 153 -6.30 18.26 -10.36
C GLN A 153 -6.89 17.56 -11.58
N ALA A 154 -7.77 16.59 -11.36
CA ALA A 154 -8.53 15.90 -12.39
C ALA A 154 -9.87 15.43 -11.82
N PHE A 155 -10.87 15.21 -12.68
CA PHE A 155 -12.09 14.48 -12.32
C PHE A 155 -11.84 12.97 -12.34
N SER A 156 -10.87 12.52 -11.55
CA SER A 156 -10.53 11.11 -11.44
C SER A 156 -10.23 10.73 -10.00
N ASP A 157 -10.71 9.56 -9.61
CA ASP A 157 -10.36 8.95 -8.34
C ASP A 157 -8.90 8.47 -8.38
N ARG A 158 -8.07 9.01 -7.48
CA ARG A 158 -6.66 8.65 -7.30
C ARG A 158 -6.44 7.59 -6.23
N SER A 159 -7.53 7.03 -5.68
CA SER A 159 -7.49 5.91 -4.76
C SER A 159 -7.21 4.58 -5.48
N ALA A 160 -7.00 3.52 -4.70
CA ALA A 160 -6.85 2.17 -5.24
C ALA A 160 -8.12 1.68 -5.94
N SER A 161 -9.28 2.19 -5.53
CA SER A 161 -10.59 1.78 -6.02
C SER A 161 -10.90 2.33 -7.42
N ALA A 162 -10.24 3.43 -7.81
CA ALA A 162 -10.31 4.02 -9.15
C ALA A 162 -11.75 4.19 -9.66
N HIS A 163 -12.65 4.67 -8.80
CA HIS A 163 -14.06 4.82 -9.17
C HIS A 163 -14.25 5.84 -10.30
N PRO A 164 -15.20 5.60 -11.22
CA PRO A 164 -15.55 6.59 -12.23
C PRO A 164 -16.25 7.80 -11.56
N VAL A 165 -15.76 8.99 -11.87
CA VAL A 165 -16.32 10.26 -11.35
C VAL A 165 -17.11 10.92 -12.48
N ASN A 166 -18.44 10.90 -12.37
CA ASN A 166 -19.32 11.49 -13.37
C ASN A 166 -19.67 12.93 -12.98
N VAL A 167 -19.19 13.88 -13.77
CA VAL A 167 -19.43 15.32 -13.55
C VAL A 167 -20.69 15.77 -14.29
N GLN A 168 -21.48 16.61 -13.66
CA GLN A 168 -22.76 17.11 -14.15
C GLN A 168 -22.82 18.64 -14.02
N GLY A 169 -23.56 19.27 -14.94
CA GLY A 169 -23.70 20.73 -14.96
C GLY A 169 -22.40 21.45 -15.30
N ALA A 170 -22.16 22.59 -14.65
CA ALA A 170 -21.04 23.48 -14.91
C ALA A 170 -19.85 23.29 -13.95
N VAL A 171 -19.78 22.15 -13.26
CA VAL A 171 -18.64 21.80 -12.41
C VAL A 171 -17.38 21.69 -13.25
N GLN A 172 -16.32 22.39 -12.86
CA GLN A 172 -15.08 22.47 -13.62
C GLN A 172 -13.85 22.48 -12.71
N LEU A 173 -12.68 22.14 -13.26
CA LEU A 173 -11.41 22.36 -12.57
C LEU A 173 -11.03 23.84 -12.73
N SER A 174 -10.68 24.50 -11.63
CA SER A 174 -10.27 25.89 -11.62
C SER A 174 -8.92 26.05 -10.94
N SER A 175 -8.02 26.80 -11.58
CA SER A 175 -6.72 27.20 -11.03
C SER A 175 -6.78 28.53 -10.28
N GLU A 176 -7.93 29.21 -10.24
CA GLU A 176 -8.09 30.49 -9.53
C GLU A 176 -7.88 30.33 -8.03
N ARG A 177 -8.32 29.20 -7.47
CA ARG A 177 -8.16 28.86 -6.06
C ARG A 177 -7.82 27.38 -5.96
N ALA A 178 -6.71 27.06 -5.31
CA ALA A 178 -6.33 25.69 -4.97
C ALA A 178 -5.69 25.66 -3.58
N PRO A 179 -6.03 24.70 -2.71
CA PRO A 179 -5.52 24.67 -1.33
C PRO A 179 -4.02 24.40 -1.28
N PHE A 180 -3.46 23.76 -2.32
CA PHE A 180 -2.07 23.33 -2.40
C PHE A 180 -1.36 23.75 -3.70
N GLY A 181 -1.91 24.73 -4.42
CA GLY A 181 -1.48 25.06 -5.79
C GLY A 181 -2.09 24.14 -6.86
N GLY A 182 -1.87 24.47 -8.14
CA GLY A 182 -2.49 23.76 -9.27
C GLY A 182 -3.96 24.17 -9.46
N SER A 183 -4.88 23.22 -9.32
CA SER A 183 -6.33 23.44 -9.44
C SER A 183 -7.15 22.82 -8.29
N SER A 184 -8.43 23.16 -8.25
CA SER A 184 -9.47 22.52 -7.42
C SER A 184 -10.79 22.41 -8.20
N MET A 185 -11.75 21.65 -7.69
CA MET A 185 -13.08 21.56 -8.31
C MET A 185 -13.93 22.77 -7.91
N LEU A 186 -14.35 23.56 -8.89
CA LEU A 186 -15.30 24.65 -8.73
C LEU A 186 -16.73 24.13 -8.96
N PHE A 187 -17.60 24.38 -7.99
CA PHE A 187 -19.03 24.19 -8.07
C PHE A 187 -19.70 25.56 -8.11
N PRO A 188 -20.30 25.97 -9.24
CA PRO A 188 -20.93 27.29 -9.38
C PRO A 188 -22.20 27.51 -8.54
N GLY A 189 -22.80 26.42 -8.01
CA GLY A 189 -23.91 26.49 -7.07
C GLY A 189 -25.31 26.29 -7.66
N SER A 190 -25.45 25.90 -8.93
CA SER A 190 -26.75 25.47 -9.47
C SER A 190 -27.14 24.08 -8.95
N GLY A 191 -28.44 23.80 -8.79
CA GLY A 191 -28.94 22.45 -8.43
C GLY A 191 -28.56 21.34 -9.43
N THR A 192 -28.06 21.70 -10.61
CA THR A 192 -27.55 20.78 -11.63
C THR A 192 -26.05 20.52 -11.52
N ASP A 193 -25.32 21.25 -10.69
CA ASP A 193 -23.86 21.22 -10.59
C ASP A 193 -23.44 20.24 -9.50
N TYR A 194 -22.97 19.06 -9.90
CA TYR A 194 -22.49 18.04 -8.96
C TYR A 194 -21.54 17.06 -9.64
N ALA A 195 -20.77 16.35 -8.83
CA ALA A 195 -20.12 15.13 -9.27
C ALA A 195 -20.78 13.94 -8.57
N VAL A 196 -20.84 12.79 -9.23
CA VAL A 196 -21.39 11.57 -8.66
C VAL A 196 -20.49 10.39 -8.94
N VAL A 197 -20.23 9.61 -7.90
CA VAL A 197 -19.57 8.32 -8.00
C VAL A 197 -20.65 7.23 -7.86
N PRO A 198 -20.71 6.25 -8.78
CA PRO A 198 -21.66 5.13 -8.69
C PRO A 198 -21.60 4.39 -7.37
N SER A 199 -22.72 3.76 -6.98
CA SER A 199 -22.79 2.96 -5.76
C SER A 199 -21.74 1.84 -5.75
N SER A 200 -21.06 1.68 -4.62
CA SER A 200 -20.03 0.67 -4.41
C SER A 200 -20.00 0.20 -2.95
N ALA A 201 -19.58 -1.04 -2.71
CA ALA A 201 -19.35 -1.58 -1.36
C ALA A 201 -18.33 -0.75 -0.56
N ASP A 202 -17.47 0.01 -1.24
CA ASP A 202 -16.55 0.97 -0.64
C ASP A 202 -17.23 2.08 0.16
N PHE A 203 -18.48 2.40 -0.16
CA PHE A 203 -19.30 3.38 0.57
C PHE A 203 -20.22 2.74 1.62
N ALA A 204 -20.24 1.40 1.74
CA ALA A 204 -20.89 0.70 2.85
C ALA A 204 -19.93 0.64 4.06
N PHE A 205 -19.91 1.69 4.88
CA PHE A 205 -19.02 1.73 6.07
C PHE A 205 -19.45 0.75 7.18
N GLY A 206 -20.69 0.25 7.14
CA GLY A 206 -21.23 -0.60 8.19
C GLY A 206 -21.23 0.12 9.54
N ALA A 207 -20.92 -0.60 10.62
CA ALA A 207 -20.65 -0.01 11.94
C ALA A 207 -19.18 0.39 12.15
N GLY A 208 -18.33 0.13 11.14
CA GLY A 208 -16.88 0.28 11.21
C GLY A 208 -16.42 1.73 11.17
N ASP A 209 -15.12 1.89 11.34
CA ASP A 209 -14.46 3.19 11.35
C ASP A 209 -14.35 3.78 9.94
N TYR A 210 -14.37 5.11 9.84
CA TYR A 210 -14.22 5.82 8.57
C TYR A 210 -13.76 7.24 8.78
N THR A 211 -13.24 7.86 7.72
CA THR A 211 -12.94 9.30 7.69
C THR A 211 -13.40 9.88 6.37
N ILE A 212 -14.14 10.99 6.40
CA ILE A 212 -14.43 11.80 5.22
C ILE A 212 -13.85 13.18 5.48
N GLU A 213 -13.02 13.69 4.57
CA GLU A 213 -12.41 15.00 4.72
C GLU A 213 -12.22 15.71 3.37
N ALA A 214 -12.20 17.03 3.40
CA ALA A 214 -11.96 17.86 2.23
C ALA A 214 -11.36 19.22 2.63
N TRP A 215 -10.71 19.86 1.67
CA TRP A 215 -10.49 21.31 1.72
C TRP A 215 -11.63 21.99 0.98
N ILE A 216 -12.24 23.00 1.62
CA ILE A 216 -13.33 23.79 1.04
C ILE A 216 -13.02 25.28 1.09
N TRP A 217 -13.50 26.01 0.10
CA TRP A 217 -13.50 27.47 0.07
C TRP A 217 -14.90 27.95 -0.27
N LEU A 218 -15.49 28.76 0.62
CA LEU A 218 -16.86 29.25 0.48
C LEU A 218 -16.86 30.74 0.11
N PRO A 219 -17.45 31.15 -1.04
CA PRO A 219 -17.62 32.57 -1.37
C PRO A 219 -18.61 33.26 -0.45
N SER A 220 -19.64 32.53 -0.02
CA SER A 220 -20.75 33.00 0.82
C SER A 220 -21.34 31.83 1.63
N ALA A 221 -22.19 32.14 2.60
CA ALA A 221 -22.89 31.10 3.36
C ALA A 221 -23.93 30.37 2.47
N PRO A 222 -24.17 29.06 2.69
CA PRO A 222 -25.24 28.35 2.00
C PRO A 222 -26.61 29.03 2.21
N SER A 223 -27.37 29.22 1.13
CA SER A 223 -28.76 29.67 1.20
C SER A 223 -29.71 28.47 1.39
N GLY A 224 -30.94 28.71 1.83
CA GLY A 224 -32.02 27.70 1.74
C GLY A 224 -31.89 26.45 2.63
N GLY A 225 -31.16 26.52 3.75
CA GLY A 225 -31.08 25.45 4.75
C GLY A 225 -29.68 24.85 4.87
N TYR A 226 -29.29 23.98 3.95
CA TYR A 226 -27.95 23.37 3.94
C TYR A 226 -27.49 22.97 2.53
N ALA A 227 -26.18 22.85 2.35
CA ALA A 227 -25.54 22.34 1.14
C ALA A 227 -24.70 21.09 1.48
N ALA A 228 -24.73 20.08 0.60
CA ALA A 228 -23.95 18.86 0.79
C ALA A 228 -22.51 19.02 0.31
N ILE A 229 -21.55 18.57 1.11
CA ILE A 229 -20.19 18.31 0.65
C ILE A 229 -20.19 16.92 -0.01
N THR A 230 -20.67 15.91 0.72
CA THR A 230 -20.98 14.59 0.20
C THR A 230 -22.32 14.07 0.72
N ASP A 231 -23.06 13.33 -0.11
CA ASP A 231 -24.31 12.65 0.29
C ASP A 231 -24.31 11.22 -0.27
N ILE A 232 -24.41 10.23 0.62
CA ILE A 232 -24.46 8.80 0.27
C ILE A 232 -25.86 8.23 0.59
N ARG A 233 -26.85 9.08 0.88
CA ARG A 233 -28.22 8.64 1.18
C ARG A 233 -28.98 8.27 -0.09
N SER A 234 -30.02 7.45 0.11
CA SER A 234 -30.92 7.00 -0.94
C SER A 234 -32.37 7.47 -0.74
N SER A 235 -32.67 8.04 0.42
CA SER A 235 -34.01 8.46 0.83
C SER A 235 -33.93 9.50 1.96
N PRO A 236 -34.99 10.30 2.17
CA PRO A 236 -35.05 11.22 3.30
C PRO A 236 -35.13 10.39 4.58
N GLY A 237 -34.27 10.70 5.55
CA GLY A 237 -34.20 9.92 6.79
C GLY A 237 -33.74 8.47 6.60
N GLY A 238 -33.11 8.15 5.47
CA GLY A 238 -32.60 6.82 5.18
C GLY A 238 -31.64 6.34 6.28
N ASN A 239 -32.12 5.45 7.14
CA ASN A 239 -31.33 4.80 8.17
C ASN A 239 -30.15 4.07 7.50
N GLY A 240 -28.95 4.39 7.96
CA GLY A 240 -27.73 3.76 7.45
C GLY A 240 -27.06 4.47 6.28
N ALA A 241 -27.23 5.78 6.08
CA ALA A 241 -26.36 6.49 5.14
C ALA A 241 -25.96 7.87 5.66
N THR A 242 -24.86 8.41 5.14
CA THR A 242 -24.20 9.59 5.68
C THR A 242 -24.33 10.77 4.73
N LEU A 243 -24.83 11.90 5.25
CA LEU A 243 -24.74 13.21 4.59
C LEU A 243 -23.79 14.09 5.39
N PHE A 244 -22.71 14.51 4.73
CA PHE A 244 -21.74 15.47 5.26
C PHE A 244 -22.01 16.83 4.63
N LYS A 245 -22.39 17.81 5.45
CA LYS A 245 -23.03 19.05 4.98
C LYS A 245 -22.58 20.30 5.71
N LEU A 246 -22.96 21.44 5.15
CA LEU A 246 -22.88 22.76 5.78
C LEU A 246 -24.28 23.35 5.88
N ASN A 247 -24.68 23.82 7.05
CA ASN A 247 -25.92 24.57 7.19
C ASN A 247 -25.75 26.06 6.81
N SER A 248 -26.86 26.80 6.78
CA SER A 248 -26.85 28.25 6.47
C SER A 248 -26.09 29.09 7.51
N GLY A 249 -25.89 28.56 8.72
CA GLY A 249 -25.02 29.15 9.75
C GLY A 249 -23.53 28.87 9.54
N ARG A 250 -23.15 28.13 8.49
CA ARG A 250 -21.80 27.65 8.18
C ARG A 250 -21.25 26.63 9.17
N GLN A 251 -22.11 26.01 9.96
CA GLN A 251 -21.72 24.90 10.81
C GLN A 251 -21.58 23.65 9.94
N LEU A 252 -20.48 22.94 10.14
CA LEU A 252 -20.29 21.61 9.58
C LEU A 252 -21.19 20.61 10.30
N GLY A 253 -21.87 19.75 9.55
CA GLY A 253 -22.83 18.81 10.11
C GLY A 253 -22.75 17.42 9.48
N LEU A 254 -23.14 16.44 10.28
CA LEU A 254 -23.36 15.05 9.85
C LEU A 254 -24.83 14.69 10.08
N TYR A 255 -25.47 14.17 9.05
CA TYR A 255 -26.74 13.47 9.19
C TYR A 255 -26.49 11.96 9.06
N TYR A 256 -26.84 11.21 10.10
CA TYR A 256 -26.50 9.79 10.22
C TYR A 256 -27.61 8.91 10.83
N SER A 257 -28.79 9.51 11.03
CA SER A 257 -30.10 9.02 11.55
C SER A 257 -30.73 10.12 12.42
N GLY A 258 -29.88 10.89 13.09
CA GLY A 258 -30.11 12.23 13.58
C GLY A 258 -29.15 13.23 12.93
N GLU A 259 -29.30 14.50 13.29
CA GLU A 259 -28.42 15.58 12.84
C GLU A 259 -27.55 16.07 13.99
N VAL A 260 -26.23 16.14 13.75
CA VAL A 260 -25.29 16.82 14.64
C VAL A 260 -24.55 17.89 13.86
N ASN A 261 -24.51 19.10 14.40
CA ASN A 261 -23.75 20.22 13.86
C ASN A 261 -22.63 20.61 14.83
N THR A 262 -21.56 21.15 14.27
CA THR A 262 -20.44 21.71 15.02
C THR A 262 -20.83 22.99 15.78
N SER A 263 -20.20 23.23 16.94
CA SER A 263 -20.31 24.49 17.68
C SER A 263 -19.48 25.64 17.09
N ILE A 264 -18.59 25.31 16.15
CA ILE A 264 -17.72 26.23 15.41
C ILE A 264 -18.18 26.32 13.95
N THR A 265 -17.80 27.39 13.25
CA THR A 265 -18.26 27.67 11.89
C THR A 265 -17.11 27.72 10.90
N VAL A 266 -17.37 27.29 9.67
CA VAL A 266 -16.43 27.47 8.55
C VAL A 266 -16.35 28.95 8.18
N PRO A 267 -15.15 29.56 8.18
CA PRO A 267 -14.96 30.94 7.74
C PRO A 267 -15.21 31.08 6.23
N LEU A 268 -15.64 32.27 5.81
CA LEU A 268 -15.85 32.58 4.40
C LEU A 268 -14.54 33.09 3.77
N GLN A 269 -14.45 32.93 2.45
CA GLN A 269 -13.38 33.49 1.61
C GLN A 269 -11.95 33.04 1.95
N GLN A 270 -11.80 31.95 2.68
CA GLN A 270 -10.53 31.28 2.92
C GLN A 270 -10.66 29.76 2.83
N TRP A 271 -9.53 29.08 2.59
CA TRP A 271 -9.48 27.62 2.62
C TRP A 271 -9.65 27.14 4.06
N SER A 272 -10.57 26.21 4.26
CA SER A 272 -10.74 25.51 5.54
C SER A 272 -10.69 24.00 5.32
N HIS A 273 -10.02 23.29 6.20
CA HIS A 273 -10.08 21.83 6.24
C HIS A 273 -11.31 21.40 7.03
N VAL A 274 -12.12 20.51 6.47
CA VAL A 274 -13.30 19.96 7.13
C VAL A 274 -13.24 18.45 7.13
N ALA A 275 -13.56 17.83 8.27
CA ALA A 275 -13.55 16.39 8.38
C ALA A 275 -14.63 15.85 9.31
N VAL A 276 -15.05 14.61 9.04
CA VAL A 276 -15.69 13.72 9.99
C VAL A 276 -14.84 12.47 10.14
N ALA A 277 -14.55 12.06 11.37
CA ALA A 277 -13.85 10.81 11.65
C ALA A 277 -14.61 10.01 12.69
N ARG A 278 -14.90 8.75 12.37
CA ARG A 278 -15.43 7.75 13.29
C ARG A 278 -14.33 6.76 13.65
N ALA A 279 -14.02 6.67 14.94
CA ALA A 279 -13.03 5.75 15.50
C ALA A 279 -13.61 5.06 16.74
N ALA A 280 -13.57 3.73 16.77
CA ALA A 280 -14.06 2.91 17.89
C ALA A 280 -15.47 3.31 18.36
N GLY A 281 -16.38 3.57 17.42
CA GLY A 281 -17.78 3.91 17.70
C GLY A 281 -18.06 5.38 18.03
N THR A 282 -17.02 6.21 18.21
CA THR A 282 -17.15 7.64 18.46
C THR A 282 -16.85 8.45 17.20
N SER A 283 -17.79 9.30 16.81
CA SER A 283 -17.65 10.22 15.68
C SER A 283 -17.33 11.64 16.15
N ARG A 284 -16.49 12.32 15.38
CA ARG A 284 -16.08 13.70 15.63
C ARG A 284 -16.14 14.50 14.33
N LEU A 285 -16.59 15.74 14.43
CA LEU A 285 -16.57 16.72 13.35
C LEU A 285 -15.47 17.75 13.62
N PHE A 286 -14.72 18.10 12.58
CA PHE A 286 -13.56 18.98 12.67
C PHE A 286 -13.62 20.11 11.64
N ILE A 287 -13.20 21.30 12.06
CA ILE A 287 -12.92 22.44 11.18
C ILE A 287 -11.51 22.94 11.53
N ASP A 288 -10.64 23.02 10.53
CA ASP A 288 -9.23 23.39 10.67
C ASP A 288 -8.50 22.61 11.77
N GLY A 289 -8.85 21.33 11.88
CA GLY A 289 -8.28 20.40 12.86
C GLY A 289 -8.79 20.57 14.30
N GLN A 290 -9.66 21.54 14.56
CA GLN A 290 -10.33 21.72 15.86
C GLN A 290 -11.60 20.88 15.96
N VAL A 291 -11.84 20.24 17.11
CA VAL A 291 -13.05 19.46 17.36
C VAL A 291 -14.24 20.41 17.52
N GLY A 292 -15.21 20.31 16.62
CA GLY A 292 -16.46 21.09 16.68
C GLY A 292 -17.64 20.32 17.26
N ALA A 293 -17.61 18.98 17.24
CA ALA A 293 -18.63 18.13 17.87
C ALA A 293 -18.09 16.72 18.13
N VAL A 294 -18.63 16.06 19.16
CA VAL A 294 -18.36 14.66 19.53
C VAL A 294 -19.67 13.96 19.80
N PHE A 295 -19.88 12.78 19.22
CA PHE A 295 -21.11 12.02 19.38
C PHE A 295 -20.88 10.53 19.12
N SER A 296 -21.80 9.69 19.58
CA SER A 296 -21.82 8.26 19.28
C SER A 296 -22.77 7.99 18.12
N GLU A 297 -22.40 7.09 17.21
CA GLU A 297 -23.35 6.58 16.21
C GLU A 297 -23.54 5.08 16.38
N GLY A 298 -24.80 4.64 16.37
CA GLY A 298 -25.17 3.22 16.45
C GLY A 298 -25.52 2.57 15.11
N ASP A 299 -25.75 3.36 14.05
CA ASP A 299 -26.35 2.84 12.81
C ASP A 299 -25.34 2.28 11.82
N THR A 300 -25.66 1.12 11.28
CA THR A 300 -24.93 0.46 10.19
C THR A 300 -25.09 1.24 8.89
N LYS A 301 -23.98 1.73 8.31
CA LYS A 301 -24.00 2.45 7.03
C LYS A 301 -24.00 1.51 5.81
N ILE A 302 -25.01 1.60 4.97
CA ILE A 302 -25.17 0.93 3.68
C ILE A 302 -24.64 1.79 2.53
N ALA A 303 -24.23 1.12 1.44
CA ALA A 303 -23.71 1.80 0.26
C ALA A 303 -24.83 2.46 -0.56
N ASN A 304 -24.52 3.63 -1.11
CA ASN A 304 -25.21 4.19 -2.26
C ASN A 304 -24.25 4.99 -3.15
N HIS A 305 -24.79 5.63 -4.18
CA HIS A 305 -24.09 6.65 -4.94
C HIS A 305 -23.52 7.71 -3.99
N CYS A 306 -22.28 8.09 -4.20
CA CYS A 306 -21.68 9.21 -3.49
C CYS A 306 -21.85 10.46 -4.35
N TYR A 307 -22.84 11.30 -4.01
CA TYR A 307 -23.01 12.62 -4.58
C TYR A 307 -22.02 13.58 -3.91
N ILE A 308 -21.41 14.46 -4.70
CA ILE A 308 -20.45 15.47 -4.25
C ILE A 308 -20.97 16.83 -4.72
N GLY A 309 -21.13 17.75 -3.77
CA GLY A 309 -21.67 19.08 -4.02
C GLY A 309 -23.19 19.15 -4.15
N ARG A 310 -23.93 18.06 -3.95
CA ARG A 310 -25.40 18.05 -3.97
C ARG A 310 -25.98 16.95 -3.09
N VAL A 311 -27.18 17.19 -2.57
CA VAL A 311 -28.02 16.14 -1.97
C VAL A 311 -28.58 15.20 -3.05
N TYR A 312 -28.80 13.94 -2.67
CA TYR A 312 -29.20 12.87 -3.60
C TYR A 312 -30.52 13.19 -4.36
N ASP A 313 -31.47 13.85 -3.70
CA ASP A 313 -32.81 14.19 -4.22
C ASP A 313 -32.92 15.60 -4.83
N ALA A 314 -31.84 16.36 -4.84
CA ALA A 314 -31.82 17.78 -5.23
C ALA A 314 -32.81 18.68 -4.47
N ALA A 315 -33.27 18.29 -3.28
CA ALA A 315 -34.25 19.06 -2.50
C ALA A 315 -33.66 20.31 -1.83
N HIS A 316 -32.34 20.46 -1.82
CA HIS A 316 -31.63 21.56 -1.18
C HIS A 316 -30.63 22.19 -2.15
N PRO A 317 -30.22 23.45 -1.91
CA PRO A 317 -29.25 24.13 -2.75
C PRO A 317 -27.95 23.34 -2.88
N ALA A 318 -27.37 23.38 -4.08
CA ALA A 318 -26.07 22.78 -4.33
C ALA A 318 -24.97 23.55 -3.60
N PHE A 319 -23.84 22.87 -3.40
CA PHE A 319 -22.63 23.50 -2.92
C PHE A 319 -22.17 24.57 -3.91
N ASN A 320 -21.88 25.76 -3.38
CA ASN A 320 -21.30 26.85 -4.14
C ASN A 320 -19.93 27.18 -3.56
N GLY A 321 -18.88 26.94 -4.32
CA GLY A 321 -17.51 27.17 -3.88
C GLY A 321 -16.50 26.23 -4.51
N TYR A 322 -15.31 26.19 -3.92
CA TYR A 322 -14.22 25.33 -4.38
C TYR A 322 -14.03 24.17 -3.39
N LEU A 323 -13.80 22.99 -3.94
CA LEU A 323 -13.52 21.78 -3.18
C LEU A 323 -12.24 21.15 -3.74
N GLY A 324 -11.27 20.92 -2.86
CA GLY A 324 -10.01 20.28 -3.21
C GLY A 324 -9.70 19.17 -2.23
N ALA A 325 -8.90 18.20 -2.66
CA ALA A 325 -8.42 17.13 -1.80
C ALA A 325 -9.57 16.46 -1.01
N LEU A 326 -10.65 16.02 -1.68
CA LEU A 326 -11.69 15.21 -1.04
C LEU A 326 -11.18 13.79 -0.88
N ARG A 327 -11.24 13.26 0.34
CA ARG A 327 -10.80 11.91 0.67
C ARG A 327 -11.83 11.20 1.52
N ILE A 328 -12.14 9.96 1.14
CA ILE A 328 -12.95 9.03 1.93
C ILE A 328 -12.09 7.83 2.26
N LYS A 329 -11.98 7.53 3.56
CA LYS A 329 -11.34 6.33 4.08
C LYS A 329 -12.37 5.39 4.70
N LYS A 330 -12.25 4.11 4.41
CA LYS A 330 -13.06 3.03 5.01
C LYS A 330 -12.19 2.15 5.92
N GLY A 331 -12.72 1.78 7.07
CA GLY A 331 -12.07 0.95 8.08
C GLY A 331 -11.11 1.70 9.00
N VAL A 332 -11.01 3.02 8.89
CA VAL A 332 -10.06 3.85 9.64
C VAL A 332 -10.65 5.22 9.98
N GLY A 333 -10.68 5.54 11.27
CA GLY A 333 -10.91 6.88 11.80
C GLY A 333 -9.58 7.55 12.12
N LEU A 334 -9.14 8.49 11.28
CA LEU A 334 -7.82 9.11 11.41
C LEU A 334 -7.68 10.00 12.64
N TYR A 335 -8.76 10.70 12.99
CA TYR A 335 -8.72 11.81 13.94
C TYR A 335 -9.53 11.46 15.19
N THR A 336 -8.83 11.20 16.29
CA THR A 336 -9.45 10.93 17.60
C THR A 336 -9.46 12.15 18.52
N ASP A 337 -8.68 13.18 18.20
CA ASP A 337 -8.56 14.45 18.91
C ASP A 337 -8.21 15.58 17.92
N THR A 338 -8.03 16.80 18.42
CA THR A 338 -7.57 17.93 17.59
C THR A 338 -6.26 17.61 16.89
N PHE A 339 -6.09 18.05 15.65
CA PHE A 339 -4.91 17.78 14.83
C PHE A 339 -4.50 19.01 14.02
N THR A 340 -3.32 18.97 13.40
CA THR A 340 -2.90 19.98 12.41
C THR A 340 -3.31 19.50 11.02
N PRO A 341 -4.15 20.25 10.28
CA PRO A 341 -4.55 19.86 8.94
C PRO A 341 -3.38 19.67 7.98
N PRO A 342 -3.49 18.77 6.97
CA PRO A 342 -2.45 18.60 5.96
C PRO A 342 -2.17 19.91 5.21
N ASN A 343 -0.92 20.36 5.17
CA ASN A 343 -0.53 21.59 4.49
C ASN A 343 0.07 21.38 3.09
N ALA A 344 -0.04 20.15 2.56
CA ALA A 344 0.46 19.75 1.25
C ALA A 344 -0.46 18.66 0.66
N PRO A 345 -0.41 18.44 -0.67
CA PRO A 345 -1.17 17.37 -1.31
C PRO A 345 -0.78 16.02 -0.70
N TRP A 346 -1.75 15.10 -0.56
CA TRP A 346 -1.42 13.74 -0.15
C TRP A 346 -0.55 13.05 -1.22
N PRO A 347 0.42 12.23 -0.80
CA PRO A 347 1.20 11.45 -1.74
C PRO A 347 0.24 10.55 -2.54
N LEU A 348 0.16 10.78 -3.85
CA LEU A 348 -0.59 9.94 -4.77
C LEU A 348 0.01 8.52 -4.75
N GLN A 349 -0.79 7.53 -5.15
CA GLN A 349 -0.43 6.10 -5.19
C GLN A 349 0.74 5.73 -6.14
N GLY A 350 1.53 6.70 -6.57
CA GLY A 350 2.76 6.54 -7.34
C GLY A 350 3.67 7.77 -7.36
N GLY A 351 3.50 8.75 -6.46
CA GLY A 351 4.27 10.01 -6.47
C GLY A 351 5.31 10.16 -5.34
N GLY A 352 5.39 9.20 -4.43
CA GLY A 352 6.36 9.14 -3.34
C GLY A 352 6.45 7.71 -2.83
N SER A 353 7.60 7.35 -2.27
CA SER A 353 7.88 6.05 -1.67
C SER A 353 6.96 5.77 -0.48
N SER A 354 5.73 5.35 -0.79
CA SER A 354 4.76 4.86 0.18
C SER A 354 5.06 3.40 0.49
N PHE A 355 5.04 3.07 1.79
CA PHE A 355 5.01 1.69 2.24
C PHE A 355 3.63 1.11 1.92
N LEU A 356 3.47 0.56 0.72
CA LEU A 356 2.32 -0.29 0.42
C LEU A 356 2.75 -1.75 0.58
N PRO A 357 2.01 -2.58 1.33
CA PRO A 357 1.91 -3.98 0.96
C PRO A 357 1.19 -4.02 -0.38
N LEU A 358 1.94 -4.14 -1.48
CA LEU A 358 1.35 -4.34 -2.80
C LEU A 358 0.55 -5.66 -2.78
N PRO A 359 -0.71 -5.69 -3.25
CA PRO A 359 -1.27 -6.94 -3.71
C PRO A 359 -0.44 -7.47 -4.88
N LEU A 360 -0.21 -8.78 -4.90
CA LEU A 360 0.56 -9.49 -5.92
C LEU A 360 0.05 -9.08 -7.33
N ARG A 361 0.83 -8.28 -8.06
CA ARG A 361 0.50 -7.98 -9.46
C ARG A 361 0.84 -9.21 -10.28
N THR A 362 -0.17 -9.99 -10.66
CA THR A 362 -0.05 -10.84 -11.84
C THR A 362 0.21 -9.94 -13.04
N ARG A 363 1.40 -10.04 -13.62
CA ARG A 363 1.81 -9.29 -14.80
C ARG A 363 0.79 -9.58 -15.91
N ALA A 364 0.02 -8.57 -16.32
CA ALA A 364 -0.74 -8.67 -17.57
C ALA A 364 0.26 -8.94 -18.71
N PRO A 365 0.03 -9.93 -19.58
CA PRO A 365 0.93 -10.17 -20.70
C PRO A 365 0.95 -8.92 -21.58
N ARG A 366 2.14 -8.40 -21.87
CA ARG A 366 2.30 -7.39 -22.92
C ARG A 366 1.81 -8.01 -24.23
N GLN A 367 0.84 -7.35 -24.86
CA GLN A 367 0.39 -7.67 -26.21
C GLN A 367 1.57 -7.45 -27.16
N LEU A 368 2.24 -8.52 -27.54
CA LEU A 368 3.16 -8.53 -28.68
C LEU A 368 2.27 -8.47 -29.91
N VAL A 369 2.09 -7.28 -30.48
CA VAL A 369 1.39 -7.11 -31.75
C VAL A 369 2.29 -7.70 -32.84
N LEU A 370 2.01 -8.95 -33.21
CA LEU A 370 2.46 -9.56 -34.45
C LEU A 370 1.26 -9.58 -35.41
N GLY A 371 1.54 -9.22 -36.66
CA GLY A 371 0.58 -8.93 -37.72
C GLY A 371 -0.53 -9.98 -37.88
N ALA A 372 -1.69 -9.46 -38.29
CA ALA A 372 -2.91 -10.20 -38.54
C ALA A 372 -2.73 -11.34 -39.54
N GLU A 373 -3.18 -12.55 -39.17
CA GLU A 373 -3.87 -13.50 -40.05
C GLU A 373 -4.87 -14.34 -39.22
N ALA A 374 -5.88 -14.87 -39.91
CA ALA A 374 -7.21 -15.26 -39.42
C ALA A 374 -7.26 -16.26 -38.25
N LEU A 375 -8.19 -16.02 -37.32
CA LEU A 375 -8.60 -16.94 -36.26
C LEU A 375 -9.37 -18.13 -36.88
N GLY A 376 -8.81 -19.34 -36.75
CA GLY A 376 -9.60 -20.58 -36.71
C GLY A 376 -10.13 -20.81 -35.30
N ASP A 377 -11.31 -21.40 -35.20
CA ASP A 377 -12.06 -21.61 -33.95
C ASP A 377 -11.19 -22.20 -32.82
N VAL A 378 -11.17 -21.51 -31.68
CA VAL A 378 -10.51 -21.99 -30.46
C VAL A 378 -11.58 -22.57 -29.56
N ASP A 379 -11.57 -23.90 -29.43
CA ASP A 379 -12.29 -24.64 -28.41
C ASP A 379 -12.03 -24.03 -27.02
N VAL A 380 -13.11 -23.71 -26.31
CA VAL A 380 -13.04 -23.24 -24.91
C VAL A 380 -12.61 -24.40 -24.03
N VAL A 381 -11.30 -24.59 -23.88
CA VAL A 381 -10.75 -25.40 -22.80
C VAL A 381 -11.02 -24.66 -21.49
N ARG A 382 -12.01 -25.15 -20.73
CA ARG A 382 -12.20 -24.75 -19.33
C ARG A 382 -10.91 -25.07 -18.57
N GLY A 383 -10.15 -24.05 -18.20
CA GLY A 383 -8.96 -24.21 -17.37
C GLY A 383 -9.33 -24.76 -15.98
N PRO A 384 -8.50 -25.64 -15.39
CA PRO A 384 -8.76 -26.16 -14.05
C PRO A 384 -8.64 -25.03 -13.02
N GLY A 385 -9.38 -25.16 -11.92
CA GLY A 385 -9.47 -24.18 -10.84
C GLY A 385 -8.11 -23.72 -10.33
N SER A 386 -8.12 -22.51 -9.76
CA SER A 386 -7.02 -21.82 -9.09
C SER A 386 -6.01 -22.77 -8.42
N ALA A 387 -4.89 -23.03 -9.08
CA ALA A 387 -3.72 -23.61 -8.43
C ALA A 387 -2.98 -22.49 -7.69
N PRO A 388 -2.59 -22.68 -6.42
CA PRO A 388 -1.76 -21.73 -5.70
C PRO A 388 -0.46 -21.51 -6.47
N ALA A 389 0.06 -20.27 -6.47
CA ALA A 389 1.34 -19.96 -7.09
C ALA A 389 2.42 -20.93 -6.56
N LEU A 390 2.88 -21.83 -7.42
CA LEU A 390 3.99 -22.72 -7.12
C LEU A 390 5.24 -21.85 -6.90
N ASP A 391 5.95 -22.10 -5.81
CA ASP A 391 7.24 -21.48 -5.52
C ASP A 391 8.16 -21.53 -6.76
N THR A 392 8.75 -20.39 -7.14
CA THR A 392 9.55 -20.26 -8.36
C THR A 392 10.86 -21.06 -8.34
N GLU A 393 11.36 -21.48 -7.17
CA GLU A 393 12.63 -22.21 -7.07
C GLU A 393 12.46 -23.73 -6.96
N PHE A 394 11.53 -24.19 -6.12
CA PHE A 394 11.32 -25.63 -5.86
C PHE A 394 9.95 -26.13 -6.30
N GLY A 395 9.06 -25.24 -6.78
CA GLY A 395 7.69 -25.56 -7.13
C GLY A 395 7.53 -26.25 -8.48
N GLY A 396 6.66 -27.26 -8.52
CA GLY A 396 6.33 -28.00 -9.73
C GLY A 396 5.09 -28.87 -9.56
N ARG A 397 4.91 -29.86 -10.43
CA ARG A 397 3.75 -30.77 -10.41
C ARG A 397 4.01 -32.10 -9.70
N GLY A 398 5.16 -32.26 -9.06
CA GLY A 398 5.53 -33.52 -8.42
C GLY A 398 5.19 -33.56 -6.93
N ARG A 399 5.33 -34.74 -6.32
CA ARG A 399 5.26 -34.92 -4.87
C ARG A 399 6.39 -35.83 -4.36
N ILE A 400 6.80 -35.63 -3.12
CA ILE A 400 7.68 -36.53 -2.37
C ILE A 400 6.98 -36.86 -1.05
N TRP A 401 6.79 -38.14 -0.76
CA TRP A 401 6.05 -38.60 0.41
C TRP A 401 6.68 -39.85 1.00
N GLY A 402 6.24 -40.24 2.19
CA GLY A 402 6.66 -41.47 2.84
C GLY A 402 6.18 -41.54 4.29
N ASP A 403 6.61 -42.60 4.98
CA ASP A 403 6.27 -42.83 6.38
C ASP A 403 7.53 -42.83 7.25
N THR A 404 7.34 -42.42 8.50
CA THR A 404 8.39 -42.36 9.53
C THR A 404 8.00 -43.27 10.68
N ALA A 405 8.94 -44.12 11.09
CA ALA A 405 8.74 -45.09 12.15
C ALA A 405 10.00 -45.25 13.00
N ILE A 406 9.82 -45.59 14.27
CA ILE A 406 10.89 -46.08 15.14
C ILE A 406 11.06 -47.57 14.83
N LYS A 407 12.29 -47.94 14.47
CA LYS A 407 12.66 -49.32 14.18
C LYS A 407 12.44 -50.21 15.40
N GLY A 408 11.60 -51.23 15.25
CA GLY A 408 11.19 -52.15 16.31
C GLY A 408 10.52 -53.40 15.74
N THR A 409 9.89 -54.21 16.59
CA THR A 409 9.10 -55.38 16.16
C THR A 409 7.79 -55.44 16.96
N PRO A 410 6.66 -54.92 16.43
CA PRO A 410 6.51 -54.23 15.14
C PRO A 410 7.13 -52.82 15.15
N GLU A 411 7.40 -52.27 13.95
CA GLU A 411 7.77 -50.86 13.82
C GLU A 411 6.60 -49.98 14.24
N VAL A 412 6.90 -48.93 15.02
CA VAL A 412 5.88 -48.02 15.55
C VAL A 412 6.00 -46.69 14.80
N PRO A 413 4.92 -46.19 14.17
CA PRO A 413 4.93 -44.88 13.55
C PRO A 413 5.37 -43.79 14.53
N ALA A 414 6.14 -42.83 14.05
CA ALA A 414 6.74 -41.83 14.91
C ALA A 414 6.66 -40.43 14.32
N ARG A 415 6.35 -39.45 15.15
CA ARG A 415 6.39 -38.04 14.76
C ARG A 415 7.83 -37.58 14.61
N ALA A 416 8.19 -37.15 13.42
CA ALA A 416 9.52 -36.66 13.08
C ALA A 416 9.43 -35.37 12.28
N ARG A 417 10.44 -34.52 12.43
CA ARG A 417 10.65 -33.36 11.57
C ARG A 417 11.28 -33.85 10.28
N VAL A 418 10.62 -33.59 9.15
CA VAL A 418 11.07 -34.01 7.83
C VAL A 418 11.50 -32.78 7.06
N VAL A 419 12.74 -32.80 6.59
CA VAL A 419 13.40 -31.68 5.91
C VAL A 419 13.73 -32.09 4.48
N LEU A 420 13.23 -31.33 3.51
CA LEU A 420 13.48 -31.52 2.08
C LEU A 420 14.57 -30.54 1.63
N LEU A 421 15.71 -31.08 1.19
CA LEU A 421 16.83 -30.31 0.67
C LEU A 421 17.03 -30.61 -0.82
N ARG A 422 17.41 -29.59 -1.61
CA ARG A 422 17.81 -29.82 -3.00
C ARG A 422 19.15 -30.57 -3.04
N GLN A 423 19.23 -31.62 -3.85
CA GLN A 423 20.35 -32.55 -3.81
C GLN A 423 21.69 -31.91 -4.19
N ARG A 424 21.70 -30.94 -5.12
CA ARG A 424 22.94 -30.37 -5.69
C ARG A 424 23.70 -29.46 -4.73
N ASP A 425 22.97 -28.65 -3.95
CA ASP A 425 23.52 -27.54 -3.16
C ASP A 425 23.04 -27.59 -1.70
N LYS A 426 22.21 -28.56 -1.34
CA LYS A 426 21.63 -28.75 -0.01
C LYS A 426 20.81 -27.55 0.47
N LEU A 427 20.31 -26.73 -0.46
CA LEU A 427 19.38 -25.66 -0.13
C LEU A 427 18.08 -26.25 0.42
N LEU A 428 17.58 -25.65 1.50
CA LEU A 428 16.32 -26.01 2.11
C LEU A 428 15.17 -25.68 1.17
N ALA A 429 14.50 -26.71 0.66
CA ALA A 429 13.32 -26.54 -0.15
C ALA A 429 12.09 -26.37 0.73
N ARG A 430 11.84 -27.35 1.64
CA ARG A 430 10.67 -27.35 2.53
C ARG A 430 10.94 -28.13 3.81
N GLU A 431 10.06 -27.93 4.79
CA GLU A 431 10.02 -28.65 6.05
C GLU A 431 8.56 -29.01 6.35
N THR A 432 8.35 -30.18 6.95
CA THR A 432 7.06 -30.58 7.51
C THR A 432 7.25 -31.49 8.73
N TRP A 433 6.17 -31.78 9.44
CA TRP A 433 6.13 -32.80 10.48
C TRP A 433 5.35 -34.00 9.95
N SER A 434 5.83 -35.21 10.22
CA SER A 434 5.04 -36.41 9.99
C SER A 434 3.89 -36.53 10.99
N ASP A 435 2.85 -37.27 10.61
CA ASP A 435 1.71 -37.58 11.47
C ASP A 435 2.13 -38.47 12.66
N PRO A 436 1.74 -38.16 13.90
CA PRO A 436 2.14 -38.93 15.08
C PRO A 436 1.51 -40.33 15.20
N GLN A 437 0.39 -40.59 14.51
CA GLN A 437 -0.33 -41.86 14.56
C GLN A 437 0.03 -42.76 13.38
N THR A 438 0.25 -42.18 12.20
CA THR A 438 0.52 -42.94 10.96
C THR A 438 1.96 -42.85 10.47
N GLY A 439 2.72 -41.85 10.92
CA GLY A 439 4.09 -41.60 10.46
C GLY A 439 4.17 -40.92 9.10
N HIS A 440 3.04 -40.65 8.45
CA HIS A 440 2.97 -40.15 7.08
C HIS A 440 3.44 -38.70 6.97
N PHE A 441 4.18 -38.38 5.90
CA PHE A 441 4.51 -37.02 5.48
C PHE A 441 4.39 -36.87 3.96
N GLU A 442 4.13 -35.65 3.51
CA GLU A 442 4.08 -35.32 2.08
C GLU A 442 4.59 -33.89 1.81
N PHE A 443 5.34 -33.76 0.72
CA PHE A 443 5.70 -32.52 0.05
C PHE A 443 5.07 -32.52 -1.35
N ALA A 444 3.93 -31.85 -1.50
CA ALA A 444 3.25 -31.70 -2.79
C ALA A 444 3.73 -30.46 -3.55
N GLY A 445 3.60 -30.47 -4.88
CA GLY A 445 3.92 -29.32 -5.72
C GLY A 445 5.42 -29.05 -5.84
N ILE A 446 6.23 -30.10 -6.03
CA ILE A 446 7.69 -30.07 -6.14
C ILE A 446 8.14 -30.21 -7.60
N ASP A 447 9.22 -29.53 -7.99
CA ASP A 447 9.79 -29.61 -9.35
C ASP A 447 10.35 -31.01 -9.66
N VAL A 448 9.67 -31.73 -10.56
CA VAL A 448 10.03 -33.07 -11.05
C VAL A 448 11.38 -33.10 -11.78
N ARG A 449 11.92 -31.95 -12.20
CA ARG A 449 13.22 -31.86 -12.88
C ARG A 449 14.40 -31.82 -11.92
N GLN A 450 14.13 -31.67 -10.62
CA GLN A 450 15.16 -31.55 -9.59
C GLN A 450 15.22 -32.83 -8.75
N GLN A 451 16.41 -33.10 -8.21
CA GLN A 451 16.62 -34.18 -7.25
C GLN A 451 16.67 -33.61 -5.85
N PHE A 452 16.15 -34.37 -4.89
CA PHE A 452 16.07 -33.97 -3.49
C PHE A 452 16.69 -34.99 -2.55
N LEU A 453 16.98 -34.51 -1.35
CA LEU A 453 17.40 -35.24 -0.17
C LEU A 453 16.34 -35.01 0.90
N VAL A 454 15.81 -36.07 1.47
CA VAL A 454 14.97 -35.99 2.66
C VAL A 454 15.80 -36.37 3.88
N LEU A 455 15.80 -35.51 4.89
CA LEU A 455 16.36 -35.77 6.21
C LEU A 455 15.22 -35.85 7.22
N VAL A 456 15.22 -36.91 8.03
CA VAL A 456 14.19 -37.16 9.05
C VAL A 456 14.85 -37.11 10.42
N GLU A 457 14.39 -36.20 11.28
CA GLU A 457 14.90 -36.01 12.64
C GLU A 457 13.79 -36.30 13.66
N ASP A 458 14.08 -37.11 14.68
CA ASP A 458 13.15 -37.33 15.78
C ASP A 458 12.91 -36.03 16.56
N ALA A 459 11.65 -35.78 16.93
CA ALA A 459 11.21 -34.59 17.65
C ALA A 459 11.96 -34.40 18.99
N ALA A 460 12.34 -35.50 19.64
CA ALA A 460 13.05 -35.49 20.91
C ALA A 460 14.58 -35.55 20.77
N GLY A 461 15.11 -35.62 19.53
CA GLY A 461 16.55 -35.64 19.27
C GLY A 461 17.27 -36.89 19.77
N ASN A 462 16.54 -37.97 20.10
CA ASN A 462 17.12 -39.18 20.69
C ASN A 462 17.84 -40.06 19.65
N TYR A 463 17.59 -39.81 18.36
CA TYR A 463 18.09 -40.64 17.26
C TYR A 463 18.83 -39.81 16.21
N ARG A 464 19.74 -40.47 15.48
CA ARG A 464 20.43 -39.86 14.34
C ARG A 464 19.48 -39.70 13.16
N PRO A 465 19.61 -38.64 12.36
CA PRO A 465 18.72 -38.44 11.22
C PRO A 465 18.86 -39.54 10.17
N VAL A 466 17.74 -40.00 9.62
CA VAL A 466 17.74 -40.92 8.47
C VAL A 466 17.68 -40.08 7.19
N ALA A 467 18.51 -40.43 6.22
CA ALA A 467 18.66 -39.69 4.98
C ALA A 467 18.28 -40.54 3.76
N ALA A 468 17.36 -40.05 2.95
CA ALA A 468 17.04 -40.62 1.64
C ALA A 468 17.50 -39.63 0.54
N SER A 469 18.48 -40.04 -0.26
CA SER A 469 19.16 -39.18 -1.25
C SER A 469 18.71 -39.46 -2.67
N ARG A 470 18.83 -38.44 -3.55
CA ARG A 470 18.55 -38.53 -5.00
C ARG A 470 17.08 -38.89 -5.31
N LEU A 471 16.16 -38.43 -4.47
CA LEU A 471 14.74 -38.60 -4.71
C LEU A 471 14.30 -37.71 -5.88
N VAL A 472 13.62 -38.31 -6.84
CA VAL A 472 12.95 -37.59 -7.94
C VAL A 472 11.46 -37.53 -7.57
N PRO A 473 10.83 -36.35 -7.53
CA PRO A 473 9.41 -36.25 -7.23
C PRO A 473 8.58 -37.09 -8.20
N GLU A 474 7.61 -37.84 -7.66
CA GLU A 474 6.60 -38.53 -8.46
C GLU A 474 5.72 -37.49 -9.12
N ALA A 475 5.44 -37.62 -10.42
CA ALA A 475 4.46 -36.76 -11.08
C ALA A 475 3.09 -36.99 -10.43
N ALA A 476 2.46 -35.91 -9.94
CA ALA A 476 1.12 -35.96 -9.35
C ALA A 476 0.04 -36.12 -10.42
#